data_AF-A0A183DQ08-F1
#
_entry.id   AF-A0A183DQ08-F1
#
_cell.length_a   1.000
_cell.length_b   1.000
_cell.length_c   1.000
_cell.angle_alpha   90.00
_cell.angle_beta   90.00
_cell.angle_gamma   90.00
#
_symmetry.space_group_name_H-M   'P 1'
#
loop_
_entity.id
_entity.type
_entity.pdbx_description
1 polymer ?
#
loop_
_entity_poly.entity_id
_entity_poly.type
_entity_poly.pdbx_seq_one_letter_code
_entity_poly.pdbx_strand_id
1 'polypeptide(L)'
;MSMEAADSEKISEEAQELLLSRDKSGSLLDNFLDEMLEFVCENEPRMRCFVATKKDCDVMKKAVLPLSFMLQSGGGGYGFISVVKKVIGVCSQLYPYILKWAAGSRSAEVARCWEAFSVLKGRVMQYIDSDNEGIRTQVIRFLEAVILAQTPRIPESIKGRGDHMCLNEIGRDHRFISYRKMENEALLSFNSMLDHISSAHITSLNLLTCLTCICNIAQQRALEALHVNLPPTLATNQVKSVRKELKMHLMRLLRHPSCMPCQQRIITLLTDLGAVQSEVLRALPPTSDLRRKTQRSADDGDDDPEAKKTKVSQSTISVAYWSDRISENVSKLFS
;
A
#
# COMPACT_ATOMS: atom_id res chain seq x y z
N MET A 1 -11.05 13.90 -34.76
CA MET A 1 -10.97 12.61 -34.07
C MET A 1 -11.88 11.66 -34.83
N SER A 2 -11.29 10.88 -35.71
CA SER A 2 -11.91 10.14 -36.82
C SER A 2 -12.40 8.75 -36.41
N MET A 3 -13.34 8.21 -37.18
CA MET A 3 -13.96 6.88 -37.05
C MET A 3 -12.94 5.73 -36.88
N GLU A 4 -11.74 5.86 -37.47
CA GLU A 4 -10.62 4.91 -37.32
C GLU A 4 -10.14 4.73 -35.87
N ALA A 5 -10.19 5.77 -35.03
CA ALA A 5 -9.78 5.67 -33.64
C ALA A 5 -10.77 4.85 -32.80
N ALA A 6 -12.06 4.88 -33.17
CA ALA A 6 -13.11 4.11 -32.50
C ALA A 6 -13.09 2.63 -32.91
N ASP A 7 -12.76 2.33 -34.17
CA ASP A 7 -12.60 0.95 -34.64
C ASP A 7 -11.35 0.29 -34.05
N SER A 8 -10.24 1.03 -33.95
CA SER A 8 -9.02 0.59 -33.26
C SER A 8 -9.27 0.29 -31.77
N GLU A 9 -10.08 1.13 -31.10
CA GLU A 9 -10.48 0.95 -29.70
C GLU A 9 -11.28 -0.34 -29.48
N LYS A 10 -12.26 -0.60 -30.34
CA LYS A 10 -13.07 -1.83 -30.27
C LYS A 10 -12.23 -3.09 -30.52
N ILE A 11 -11.30 -3.04 -31.47
CA ILE A 11 -10.37 -4.14 -31.76
C ILE A 11 -9.44 -4.39 -30.57
N SER A 12 -8.98 -3.34 -29.89
CA SER A 12 -8.17 -3.47 -28.68
C SER A 12 -8.95 -4.09 -27.51
N GLU A 13 -10.23 -3.77 -27.35
CA GLU A 13 -11.09 -4.35 -26.31
C GLU A 13 -11.41 -5.83 -26.59
N GLU A 14 -11.66 -6.19 -27.85
CA GLU A 14 -11.88 -7.58 -28.27
C GLU A 14 -10.60 -8.44 -28.10
N ALA A 15 -9.44 -7.89 -28.46
CA ALA A 15 -8.14 -8.51 -28.17
C ALA A 15 -7.91 -8.68 -26.65
N GLN A 16 -8.39 -7.73 -25.84
CA GLN A 16 -8.35 -7.80 -24.37
C GLN A 16 -9.12 -8.97 -23.81
N GLU A 17 -10.36 -9.12 -24.23
CA GLU A 17 -11.21 -10.20 -23.77
C GLU A 17 -10.65 -11.57 -24.18
N LEU A 18 -10.07 -11.66 -25.39
CA LEU A 18 -9.45 -12.88 -25.89
C LEU A 18 -8.19 -13.27 -25.11
N LEU A 19 -7.24 -12.36 -24.94
CA LEU A 19 -5.92 -12.65 -24.35
C LEU A 19 -5.95 -12.76 -22.81
N LEU A 20 -6.81 -12.00 -22.14
CA LEU A 20 -6.85 -11.94 -20.67
C LEU A 20 -7.97 -12.77 -20.04
N SER A 21 -9.13 -12.85 -20.69
CA SER A 21 -10.32 -13.50 -20.11
C SER A 21 -10.59 -14.89 -20.67
N ARG A 22 -10.34 -15.12 -21.96
CA ARG A 22 -10.61 -16.41 -22.64
C ARG A 22 -9.41 -17.36 -22.66
N ASP A 23 -8.19 -16.85 -22.83
CA ASP A 23 -6.98 -17.68 -22.74
C ASP A 23 -6.57 -17.93 -21.27
N LYS A 24 -7.07 -19.05 -20.75
CA LYS A 24 -6.74 -19.57 -19.41
C LYS A 24 -5.33 -20.17 -19.34
N SER A 25 -4.74 -20.55 -20.48
CA SER A 25 -3.41 -21.18 -20.56
C SER A 25 -2.26 -20.17 -20.52
N GLY A 26 -2.50 -18.91 -20.91
CA GLY A 26 -1.45 -17.88 -20.95
C GLY A 26 -0.55 -17.94 -22.19
N SER A 27 -0.59 -19.05 -22.95
CA SER A 27 0.24 -19.27 -24.13
C SER A 27 0.00 -18.24 -25.24
N LEU A 28 -1.22 -17.71 -25.35
CA LEU A 28 -1.53 -16.70 -26.35
C LEU A 28 -0.86 -15.37 -25.98
N LEU A 29 -0.85 -15.03 -24.69
CA LEU A 29 -0.15 -13.83 -24.22
C LEU A 29 1.35 -13.95 -24.45
N ASP A 30 1.96 -15.09 -24.14
CA ASP A 30 3.41 -15.30 -24.33
C ASP A 30 3.84 -15.16 -25.79
N ASN A 31 3.02 -15.66 -26.71
CA ASN A 31 3.31 -15.64 -28.15
C ASN A 31 3.19 -14.25 -28.78
N PHE A 32 2.39 -13.36 -28.21
CA PHE A 32 2.17 -12.00 -28.73
C PHE A 32 2.77 -10.91 -27.83
N LEU A 33 3.44 -11.32 -26.74
CA LEU A 33 3.95 -10.41 -25.71
C LEU A 33 4.90 -9.36 -26.28
N ASP A 34 5.80 -9.77 -27.17
CA ASP A 34 6.85 -8.91 -27.71
C ASP A 34 6.25 -7.87 -28.67
N GLU A 35 5.34 -8.28 -29.55
CA GLU A 35 4.58 -7.42 -30.45
C GLU A 35 3.72 -6.43 -29.67
N MET A 36 3.03 -6.89 -28.62
CA MET A 36 2.23 -6.01 -27.76
C MET A 36 3.07 -4.98 -27.01
N LEU A 37 4.28 -5.35 -26.56
CA LEU A 37 5.22 -4.42 -25.93
C LEU A 37 5.86 -3.46 -26.94
N GLU A 38 5.96 -3.84 -28.21
CA GLU A 38 6.39 -2.95 -29.29
C GLU A 38 5.34 -1.86 -29.57
N PHE A 39 4.05 -2.22 -29.60
CA PHE A 39 2.95 -1.25 -29.68
C PHE A 39 2.87 -0.30 -28.47
N VAL A 40 3.35 -0.71 -27.30
CA VAL A 40 3.46 0.15 -26.11
C VAL A 40 4.44 1.32 -26.35
N CYS A 41 5.44 1.12 -27.23
CA CYS A 41 6.39 2.15 -27.66
C CYS A 41 5.83 3.01 -28.81
N GLU A 42 4.93 2.48 -29.64
CA GLU A 42 4.32 3.17 -30.78
C GLU A 42 3.04 3.95 -30.40
N ASN A 43 3.23 5.12 -29.76
CA ASN A 43 2.39 6.33 -29.80
C ASN A 43 0.84 6.31 -29.73
N GLU A 44 0.17 5.24 -29.30
CA GLU A 44 -1.27 5.29 -28.96
C GLU A 44 -1.45 5.33 -27.42
N PRO A 45 -2.06 6.39 -26.83
CA PRO A 45 -2.25 6.50 -25.38
C PRO A 45 -3.10 5.38 -24.74
N ARG A 46 -3.88 4.63 -25.53
CA ARG A 46 -4.87 3.67 -25.03
C ARG A 46 -4.34 2.24 -24.94
N MET A 47 -3.38 1.85 -25.79
CA MET A 47 -2.75 0.52 -25.82
C MET A 47 -1.74 0.23 -24.70
N ARG A 48 -1.48 1.19 -23.81
CA ARG A 48 -0.45 1.07 -22.79
C ARG A 48 -0.96 0.37 -21.52
N CYS A 49 -0.17 -0.58 -21.02
CA CYS A 49 -0.34 -1.36 -19.76
C CYS A 49 -1.28 -2.58 -19.77
N PHE A 50 -1.64 -3.10 -20.94
CA PHE A 50 -2.51 -4.29 -21.10
C PHE A 50 -1.91 -5.57 -20.51
N VAL A 51 -0.64 -5.83 -20.84
CA VAL A 51 0.00 -7.14 -20.73
C VAL A 51 0.35 -7.50 -19.29
N ALA A 52 0.66 -6.50 -18.47
CA ALA A 52 1.10 -6.70 -17.10
C ALA A 52 -0.08 -6.91 -16.12
N THR A 53 -1.32 -7.04 -16.56
CA THR A 53 -2.46 -7.26 -15.64
C THR A 53 -2.66 -8.72 -15.24
N LYS A 54 -2.09 -9.68 -15.99
CA LYS A 54 -1.99 -11.07 -15.51
C LYS A 54 -1.03 -11.11 -14.33
N LYS A 55 -1.37 -11.89 -13.31
CA LYS A 55 -0.49 -12.20 -12.16
C LYS A 55 0.67 -13.14 -12.55
N ASP A 56 1.13 -13.01 -13.79
CA ASP A 56 2.24 -13.75 -14.33
C ASP A 56 3.49 -12.89 -14.18
N CYS A 57 4.37 -13.33 -13.29
CA CYS A 57 5.59 -12.58 -13.00
C CYS A 57 6.66 -12.77 -14.08
N ASP A 58 6.53 -13.76 -14.97
CA ASP A 58 7.46 -13.94 -16.09
C ASP A 58 7.25 -12.86 -17.16
N VAL A 59 6.00 -12.43 -17.37
CA VAL A 59 5.67 -11.26 -18.21
C VAL A 59 6.39 -10.00 -17.72
N MET A 60 6.56 -9.84 -16.40
CA MET A 60 7.22 -8.67 -15.81
C MET A 60 8.70 -8.56 -16.20
N LYS A 61 9.36 -9.69 -16.50
CA LYS A 61 10.76 -9.69 -16.97
C LYS A 61 10.92 -8.88 -18.25
N LYS A 62 9.92 -8.91 -19.13
CA LYS A 62 9.89 -8.15 -20.38
C LYS A 62 9.24 -6.77 -20.20
N ALA A 63 8.21 -6.66 -19.37
CA ALA A 63 7.41 -5.45 -19.23
C ALA A 63 8.03 -4.35 -18.35
N VAL A 64 8.97 -4.66 -17.43
CA VAL A 64 9.50 -3.69 -16.47
C VAL A 64 10.21 -2.50 -17.12
N LEU A 65 10.98 -2.73 -18.19
CA LEU A 65 11.69 -1.68 -18.90
C LEU A 65 10.73 -0.79 -19.72
N PRO A 66 9.80 -1.32 -20.53
CA PRO A 66 8.75 -0.53 -21.18
C PRO A 66 7.90 0.28 -20.21
N LEU A 67 7.48 -0.31 -19.07
CA LEU A 67 6.74 0.42 -18.03
C LEU A 67 7.54 1.60 -17.50
N SER A 68 8.83 1.38 -17.24
CA SER A 68 9.67 2.46 -16.77
C SER A 68 9.98 3.51 -17.83
N PHE A 69 10.11 3.12 -19.09
CA PHE A 69 10.26 4.05 -20.20
C PHE A 69 9.00 4.90 -20.34
N MET A 70 7.80 4.33 -20.31
CA MET A 70 6.55 5.08 -20.37
C MET A 70 6.38 6.11 -19.25
N LEU A 71 6.91 5.82 -18.05
CA LEU A 71 6.89 6.75 -16.94
C LEU A 71 7.79 7.97 -17.20
N GLN A 72 8.92 7.77 -17.90
CA GLN A 72 9.94 8.80 -18.16
C GLN A 72 9.76 9.52 -19.50
N SER A 73 9.22 8.83 -20.51
CA SER A 73 8.96 9.33 -21.85
C SER A 73 7.74 10.22 -21.84
N GLY A 74 7.91 11.39 -21.23
CA GLY A 74 6.91 12.41 -21.01
C GLY A 74 7.34 13.75 -21.61
N GLY A 75 7.75 13.75 -22.87
CA GLY A 75 7.92 14.99 -23.62
C GLY A 75 6.56 15.60 -23.96
N GLY A 76 5.89 16.25 -23.00
CA GLY A 76 4.79 17.23 -23.18
C GLY A 76 3.56 16.85 -24.03
N GLY A 77 3.49 15.64 -24.57
CA GLY A 77 2.46 15.23 -25.53
C GLY A 77 1.10 14.96 -24.89
N TYR A 78 0.05 15.06 -25.73
CA TYR A 78 -1.30 14.68 -25.36
C TYR A 78 -1.34 13.26 -24.79
N GLY A 79 -1.86 13.09 -23.57
CA GLY A 79 -2.08 11.79 -22.94
C GLY A 79 -1.02 11.33 -21.94
N PHE A 80 0.10 12.05 -21.73
CA PHE A 80 1.14 11.68 -20.76
C PHE A 80 0.59 11.39 -19.36
N ILE A 81 -0.27 12.28 -18.84
CA ILE A 81 -0.91 12.13 -17.52
C ILE A 81 -1.73 10.83 -17.44
N SER A 82 -2.41 10.45 -18.53
CA SER A 82 -3.19 9.21 -18.59
C SER A 82 -2.28 7.99 -18.49
N VAL A 83 -1.18 8.01 -19.25
CA VAL A 83 -0.17 6.94 -19.27
C VAL A 83 0.47 6.77 -17.89
N VAL A 84 0.94 7.85 -17.26
CA VAL A 84 1.54 7.81 -15.92
C VAL A 84 0.57 7.20 -14.91
N LYS A 85 -0.69 7.66 -14.87
CA LYS A 85 -1.71 7.10 -13.97
C LYS A 85 -1.90 5.60 -14.19
N LYS A 86 -1.90 5.15 -15.46
CA LYS A 86 -2.11 3.74 -15.81
C LYS A 86 -0.91 2.87 -15.42
N VAL A 87 0.31 3.35 -15.65
CA VAL A 87 1.56 2.68 -15.23
C VAL A 87 1.58 2.51 -13.71
N ILE A 88 1.28 3.57 -12.95
CA ILE A 88 1.23 3.52 -11.48
C ILE A 88 0.15 2.54 -11.00
N GLY A 89 -1.03 2.57 -11.61
CA GLY A 89 -2.13 1.65 -11.29
C GLY A 89 -1.76 0.19 -11.50
N VAL A 90 -1.02 -0.13 -12.57
CA VAL A 90 -0.50 -1.48 -12.83
C VAL A 90 0.58 -1.86 -11.82
N CYS A 91 1.54 -0.98 -11.54
CA CYS A 91 2.55 -1.23 -10.52
C CYS A 91 1.93 -1.53 -9.15
N SER A 92 0.85 -0.82 -8.78
CA SER A 92 0.13 -1.00 -7.52
C SER A 92 -0.50 -2.39 -7.39
N GLN A 93 -1.09 -2.88 -8.48
CA GLN A 93 -1.74 -4.19 -8.49
C GLN A 93 -0.73 -5.34 -8.46
N LEU A 94 0.41 -5.18 -9.13
CA LEU A 94 1.39 -6.24 -9.29
C LEU A 94 2.40 -6.32 -8.18
N TYR A 95 2.68 -5.22 -7.48
CA TYR A 95 3.75 -5.18 -6.49
C TYR A 95 3.71 -6.35 -5.47
N PRO A 96 2.55 -6.69 -4.87
CA PRO A 96 2.51 -7.82 -3.92
C PRO A 96 2.89 -9.15 -4.58
N TYR A 97 2.48 -9.39 -5.83
CA TYR A 97 2.76 -10.64 -6.54
C TYR A 97 4.23 -10.73 -6.96
N ILE A 98 4.78 -9.64 -7.49
CA ILE A 98 6.19 -9.56 -7.90
C ILE A 98 7.09 -9.76 -6.69
N LEU A 99 6.80 -9.11 -5.57
CA LEU A 99 7.57 -9.27 -4.34
C LEU A 99 7.48 -10.71 -3.82
N LYS A 100 6.29 -11.32 -3.83
CA LYS A 100 6.10 -12.72 -3.41
C LYS A 100 6.88 -13.69 -4.30
N TRP A 101 6.80 -13.51 -5.61
CA TRP A 101 7.55 -14.31 -6.59
C TRP A 101 9.06 -14.15 -6.43
N ALA A 102 9.53 -12.92 -6.26
CA ALA A 102 10.94 -12.63 -6.05
C ALA A 102 11.46 -13.23 -4.73
N ALA A 103 10.68 -13.15 -3.65
CA ALA A 103 11.01 -13.74 -2.34
C ALA A 103 11.05 -15.28 -2.36
N GLY A 104 10.28 -15.91 -3.26
CA GLY A 104 10.27 -17.37 -3.46
C GLY A 104 11.38 -17.88 -4.37
N SER A 105 12.16 -17.01 -5.02
CA SER A 105 13.11 -17.39 -6.06
C SER A 105 14.57 -17.17 -5.67
N ARG A 106 15.45 -18.03 -6.18
CA ARG A 106 16.91 -17.88 -6.09
C ARG A 106 17.57 -17.57 -7.44
N SER A 107 16.76 -17.42 -8.49
CA SER A 107 17.25 -17.20 -9.86
C SER A 107 17.87 -15.81 -10.03
N ALA A 108 19.03 -15.75 -10.69
CA ALA A 108 19.70 -14.50 -11.01
C ALA A 108 18.87 -13.62 -11.96
N GLU A 109 18.06 -14.22 -12.83
CA GLU A 109 17.14 -13.50 -13.71
C GLU A 109 16.03 -12.82 -12.92
N VAL A 110 15.46 -13.52 -11.93
CA VAL A 110 14.43 -12.98 -11.05
C VAL A 110 15.00 -11.85 -10.19
N ALA A 111 16.23 -12.01 -9.69
CA ALA A 111 16.94 -10.95 -8.97
C ALA A 111 17.13 -9.69 -9.84
N ARG A 112 17.50 -9.84 -11.12
CA ARG A 112 17.61 -8.72 -12.06
C ARG A 112 16.27 -8.04 -12.32
N CYS A 113 15.20 -8.81 -12.49
CA CYS A 113 13.85 -8.29 -12.67
C CYS A 113 13.38 -7.51 -11.42
N TRP A 114 13.62 -8.05 -10.23
CA TRP A 114 13.31 -7.38 -8.95
C TRP A 114 14.08 -6.07 -8.78
N GLU A 115 15.37 -6.04 -9.14
CA GLU A 115 16.18 -4.82 -9.09
C GLU A 115 15.60 -3.75 -10.04
N ALA A 116 15.29 -4.13 -11.29
CA ALA A 116 14.66 -3.23 -12.26
C ALA A 116 13.29 -2.72 -11.77
N PHE A 117 12.49 -3.58 -11.15
CA PHE A 117 11.21 -3.19 -10.57
C PHE A 117 11.40 -2.28 -9.36
N SER A 118 12.43 -2.51 -8.54
CA SER A 118 12.76 -1.65 -7.39
C SER A 118 13.13 -0.23 -7.83
N VAL A 119 13.83 -0.09 -8.95
CA VAL A 119 14.09 1.20 -9.58
C VAL A 119 12.80 1.85 -10.08
N LEU A 120 11.92 1.09 -10.75
CA LEU A 120 10.60 1.57 -11.19
C LEU A 120 9.74 2.05 -10.01
N LYS A 121 9.70 1.27 -8.92
CA LYS A 121 9.04 1.65 -7.66
C LYS A 121 9.54 3.00 -7.14
N GLY A 122 10.86 3.18 -7.07
CA GLY A 122 11.46 4.46 -6.65
C GLY A 122 11.03 5.63 -7.54
N ARG A 123 10.96 5.42 -8.86
CA ARG A 123 10.47 6.42 -9.82
C ARG A 123 8.99 6.76 -9.60
N VAL A 124 8.14 5.75 -9.36
CA VAL A 124 6.71 5.97 -9.06
C VAL A 124 6.54 6.80 -7.79
N MET A 125 7.33 6.51 -6.73
CA MET A 125 7.24 7.23 -5.46
C MET A 125 7.59 8.73 -5.60
N GLN A 126 8.43 9.11 -6.56
CA GLN A 126 8.76 10.53 -6.82
C GLN A 126 7.56 11.35 -7.30
N TYR A 127 6.49 10.71 -7.80
CA TYR A 127 5.28 11.41 -8.26
C TYR A 127 4.32 11.79 -7.13
N ILE A 128 4.66 11.53 -5.87
CA ILE A 128 3.80 11.90 -4.74
C ILE A 128 3.60 13.43 -4.64
N ASP A 129 4.60 14.20 -5.09
CA ASP A 129 4.58 15.67 -5.18
C ASP A 129 4.20 16.19 -6.57
N SER A 130 3.67 15.34 -7.46
CA SER A 130 3.25 15.74 -8.81
C SER A 130 2.22 16.87 -8.78
N ASP A 131 2.31 17.85 -9.68
CA ASP A 131 1.30 18.91 -9.83
C ASP A 131 -0.08 18.37 -10.22
N ASN A 132 -0.13 17.22 -10.89
CA ASN A 132 -1.38 16.57 -11.25
C ASN A 132 -2.00 15.78 -10.09
N GLU A 133 -3.19 16.20 -9.65
CA GLU A 133 -3.98 15.55 -8.59
C GLU A 133 -4.30 14.07 -8.86
N GLY A 134 -4.59 13.73 -10.12
CA GLY A 134 -4.91 12.36 -10.52
C GLY A 134 -3.70 11.43 -10.40
N ILE A 135 -2.50 11.93 -10.70
CA ILE A 135 -1.26 11.19 -10.50
C ILE A 135 -1.01 10.99 -9.00
N ARG A 136 -1.09 12.03 -8.18
CA ARG A 136 -0.92 11.92 -6.72
C ARG A 136 -1.89 10.88 -6.12
N THR A 137 -3.14 10.87 -6.57
CA THR A 137 -4.14 9.86 -6.14
C THR A 137 -3.65 8.43 -6.40
N GLN A 138 -3.05 8.17 -7.58
CA GLN A 138 -2.53 6.85 -7.93
C GLN A 138 -1.29 6.49 -7.10
N VAL A 139 -0.40 7.45 -6.84
CA VAL A 139 0.80 7.20 -6.01
C VAL A 139 0.42 6.87 -4.57
N ILE A 140 -0.57 7.55 -3.98
CA ILE A 140 -1.08 7.23 -2.64
C ILE A 140 -1.55 5.77 -2.55
N ARG A 141 -2.26 5.27 -3.57
CA ARG A 141 -2.69 3.86 -3.68
C ARG A 141 -1.51 2.90 -3.87
N PHE A 142 -0.50 3.33 -4.60
CA PHE A 142 0.73 2.56 -4.77
C PHE A 142 1.47 2.42 -3.43
N LEU A 143 1.64 3.51 -2.69
CA LEU A 143 2.25 3.50 -1.35
C LEU A 143 1.50 2.56 -0.40
N GLU A 144 0.16 2.56 -0.44
CA GLU A 144 -0.66 1.61 0.32
C GLU A 144 -0.28 0.15 0.03
N ALA A 145 -0.21 -0.22 -1.26
CA ALA A 145 0.18 -1.57 -1.68
C ALA A 145 1.61 -1.91 -1.23
N VAL A 146 2.53 -0.95 -1.33
CA VAL A 146 3.92 -1.11 -0.93
C VAL A 146 4.06 -1.34 0.58
N ILE A 147 3.46 -0.46 1.39
CA ILE A 147 3.51 -0.52 2.85
C ILE A 147 2.90 -1.82 3.35
N LEU A 148 1.74 -2.22 2.81
CA LEU A 148 1.13 -3.50 3.16
C LEU A 148 2.08 -4.66 2.84
N ALA A 149 2.67 -4.71 1.66
CA ALA A 149 3.53 -5.83 1.27
C ALA A 149 4.88 -5.85 2.02
N GLN A 150 5.36 -4.69 2.47
CA GLN A 150 6.65 -4.52 3.17
C GLN A 150 6.53 -4.37 4.70
N THR A 151 5.36 -4.60 5.28
CA THR A 151 5.17 -4.57 6.75
C THR A 151 4.76 -5.97 7.23
N PRO A 152 5.29 -6.45 8.37
CA PRO A 152 4.85 -7.73 8.91
C PRO A 152 3.40 -7.66 9.39
N ARG A 153 2.69 -8.78 9.29
CA ARG A 153 1.44 -9.03 10.00
C ARG A 153 1.74 -9.55 11.39
N ILE A 154 0.88 -9.15 12.32
CA ILE A 154 0.82 -9.65 13.70
C ILE A 154 -0.52 -10.39 13.91
N PRO A 155 -0.70 -11.18 14.98
CA PRO A 155 -1.93 -11.93 15.22
C PRO A 155 -3.21 -11.10 15.19
N GLU A 156 -3.13 -9.83 15.58
CA GLU A 156 -4.24 -8.88 15.61
C GLU A 156 -4.57 -8.28 14.23
N SER A 157 -3.73 -8.53 13.21
CA SER A 157 -3.91 -7.97 11.88
C SER A 157 -5.19 -8.47 11.20
N ILE A 158 -6.03 -7.55 10.72
CA ILE A 158 -7.19 -7.92 9.89
C ILE A 158 -6.70 -8.47 8.55
N LYS A 159 -7.23 -9.64 8.14
CA LYS A 159 -6.99 -10.20 6.82
C LYS A 159 -7.73 -9.37 5.76
N GLY A 160 -7.01 -8.91 4.75
CA GLY A 160 -7.58 -8.26 3.57
C GLY A 160 -8.22 -9.26 2.61
N ARG A 161 -8.74 -8.79 1.47
CA ARG A 161 -9.32 -9.64 0.42
C ARG A 161 -8.22 -10.21 -0.49
N GLY A 162 -7.79 -11.45 -0.24
CA GLY A 162 -6.89 -12.20 -1.11
C GLY A 162 -5.54 -12.52 -0.48
N ASP A 163 -4.71 -13.25 -1.22
CA ASP A 163 -3.35 -13.63 -0.82
C ASP A 163 -2.39 -12.43 -0.99
N HIS A 164 -2.40 -11.54 0.01
CA HIS A 164 -1.56 -10.34 0.00
C HIS A 164 -0.26 -10.62 0.73
N MET A 165 0.82 -10.69 -0.06
CA MET A 165 2.22 -10.68 0.37
C MET A 165 2.44 -9.80 1.62
N CYS A 166 3.29 -10.26 2.53
CA CYS A 166 3.75 -9.49 3.67
C CYS A 166 5.19 -9.85 4.05
N LEU A 167 5.78 -9.03 4.93
CA LEU A 167 7.19 -9.18 5.28
C LEU A 167 7.52 -10.50 6.02
N ASN A 168 6.52 -11.13 6.65
CA ASN A 168 6.68 -12.45 7.29
C ASN A 168 7.05 -13.55 6.30
N GLU A 169 6.73 -13.39 5.01
CA GLU A 169 7.02 -14.38 3.97
C GLU A 169 8.47 -14.31 3.48
N ILE A 170 9.29 -13.36 3.98
CA ILE A 170 10.66 -13.15 3.53
C ILE A 170 11.66 -13.59 4.60
N GLY A 171 12.51 -14.55 4.24
CA GLY A 171 13.63 -15.01 5.08
C GLY A 171 14.61 -13.89 5.40
N ARG A 172 15.21 -13.93 6.60
CA ARG A 172 16.17 -12.91 7.06
C ARG A 172 17.50 -12.97 6.31
N ASP A 173 17.82 -14.13 5.77
CA ASP A 173 19.01 -14.50 5.00
C ASP A 173 18.77 -14.48 3.48
N HIS A 174 17.68 -13.86 3.02
CA HIS A 174 17.35 -13.83 1.60
C HIS A 174 18.43 -13.11 0.77
N ARG A 175 18.86 -13.74 -0.34
CA ARG A 175 20.09 -13.39 -1.08
C ARG A 175 20.12 -11.97 -1.63
N PHE A 176 19.00 -11.46 -2.13
CA PHE A 176 18.94 -10.17 -2.83
C PHE A 176 17.78 -9.26 -2.36
N ILE A 177 17.06 -9.68 -1.32
CA ILE A 177 15.96 -8.87 -0.75
C ILE A 177 16.22 -8.77 0.75
N SER A 178 16.53 -7.57 1.22
CA SER A 178 16.81 -7.33 2.63
C SER A 178 15.53 -7.00 3.39
N TYR A 179 15.15 -7.87 4.34
CA TYR A 179 14.01 -7.64 5.23
C TYR A 179 14.07 -6.24 5.87
N ARG A 180 15.21 -5.89 6.49
CA ARG A 180 15.38 -4.60 7.19
C ARG A 180 15.24 -3.41 6.27
N LYS A 181 15.75 -3.52 5.04
CA LYS A 181 15.64 -2.44 4.05
C LYS A 181 14.18 -2.20 3.67
N MET A 182 13.42 -3.27 3.42
CA MET A 182 12.00 -3.17 3.09
C MET A 182 11.17 -2.62 4.25
N GLU A 183 11.43 -3.08 5.47
CA GLU A 183 10.75 -2.59 6.67
C GLU A 183 10.97 -1.08 6.85
N ASN A 184 12.22 -0.62 6.71
CA ASN A 184 12.55 0.80 6.81
C ASN A 184 11.95 1.62 5.65
N GLU A 185 11.89 1.07 4.45
CA GLU A 185 11.25 1.72 3.30
C GLU A 185 9.74 1.88 3.50
N ALA A 186 9.07 0.87 4.07
CA ALA A 186 7.65 0.95 4.43
C ALA A 186 7.40 2.05 5.48
N LEU A 187 8.30 2.21 6.46
CA LEU A 187 8.22 3.27 7.47
C LEU A 187 8.30 4.66 6.83
N LEU A 188 9.30 4.87 5.97
CA LEU A 188 9.48 6.14 5.28
C LEU A 188 8.28 6.46 4.37
N SER A 189 7.77 5.46 3.68
CA SER A 189 6.58 5.58 2.83
C SER A 189 5.33 5.94 3.64
N PHE A 190 5.14 5.31 4.81
CA PHE A 190 4.02 5.61 5.69
C PHE A 190 4.12 7.01 6.30
N ASN A 191 5.31 7.43 6.72
CA ASN A 191 5.54 8.80 7.22
C ASN A 191 5.27 9.83 6.12
N SER A 192 5.72 9.60 4.89
CA SER A 192 5.39 10.46 3.76
C SER A 192 3.87 10.61 3.58
N MET A 193 3.08 9.54 3.71
CA MET A 193 1.61 9.65 3.67
C MET A 193 1.03 10.51 4.80
N LEU A 194 1.62 10.46 6.01
CA LEU A 194 1.23 11.31 7.15
C LEU A 194 1.59 12.78 6.92
N ASP A 195 2.73 13.06 6.29
CA ASP A 195 3.12 14.42 5.92
C ASP A 195 2.15 14.99 4.87
N HIS A 196 1.72 14.17 3.90
CA HIS A 196 0.76 14.59 2.87
C HIS A 196 -0.59 15.04 3.44
N ILE A 197 -1.16 14.30 4.41
CA ILE A 197 -2.44 14.73 5.00
C ILE A 197 -2.31 16.06 5.75
N SER A 198 -1.10 16.41 6.18
CA SER A 198 -0.76 17.65 6.90
C SER A 198 -0.49 18.84 5.99
N SER A 199 -0.40 18.62 4.67
CA SER A 199 -0.19 19.69 3.71
C SER A 199 -1.37 20.66 3.65
N ALA A 200 -1.10 21.96 3.77
CA ALA A 200 -2.10 23.01 3.65
C ALA A 200 -2.78 23.07 2.26
N HIS A 201 -2.15 22.50 1.24
CA HIS A 201 -2.62 22.54 -0.15
C HIS A 201 -3.21 21.21 -0.63
N ILE A 202 -3.43 20.23 0.27
CA ILE A 202 -4.00 18.94 -0.12
C ILE A 202 -5.46 19.10 -0.61
N THR A 203 -5.79 18.43 -1.72
CA THR A 203 -7.15 18.41 -2.27
C THR A 203 -8.05 17.42 -1.51
N SER A 204 -9.37 17.61 -1.54
CA SER A 204 -10.33 16.72 -0.86
C SER A 204 -10.18 15.27 -1.29
N LEU A 205 -9.96 15.05 -2.58
CA LEU A 205 -9.85 13.72 -3.15
C LEU A 205 -8.57 13.02 -2.66
N ASN A 206 -7.42 13.71 -2.70
CA ASN A 206 -6.16 13.14 -2.22
C ASN A 206 -6.19 12.92 -0.71
N LEU A 207 -6.75 13.86 0.05
CA LEU A 207 -6.92 13.75 1.50
C LEU A 207 -7.77 12.53 1.86
N LEU A 208 -8.95 12.41 1.24
CA LEU A 208 -9.83 11.27 1.46
C LEU A 208 -9.16 9.94 1.08
N THR A 209 -8.47 9.93 -0.06
CA THR A 209 -7.74 8.73 -0.52
C THR A 209 -6.64 8.35 0.47
N CYS A 210 -5.85 9.32 0.94
CA CYS A 210 -4.78 9.08 1.90
C CYS A 210 -5.31 8.56 3.23
N LEU A 211 -6.36 9.19 3.78
CA LEU A 211 -7.01 8.73 5.01
C LEU A 211 -7.54 7.30 4.88
N THR A 212 -8.17 6.98 3.76
CA THR A 212 -8.66 5.62 3.46
C THR A 212 -7.51 4.61 3.49
N CYS A 213 -6.41 4.93 2.81
CA CYS A 213 -5.23 4.07 2.73
C CYS A 213 -4.57 3.89 4.11
N ILE A 214 -4.33 4.97 4.85
CA ILE A 214 -3.75 4.94 6.21
C ILE A 214 -4.58 4.05 7.13
N CYS A 215 -5.91 4.21 7.11
CA CYS A 215 -6.79 3.42 7.96
C CYS A 215 -6.78 1.94 7.56
N ASN A 216 -6.75 1.63 6.26
CA ASN A 216 -6.64 0.25 5.81
C ASN A 216 -5.29 -0.39 6.20
N ILE A 217 -4.18 0.34 6.06
CA ILE A 217 -2.85 -0.10 6.52
C ILE A 217 -2.89 -0.39 8.01
N ALA A 218 -3.40 0.54 8.82
CA ALA A 218 -3.43 0.39 10.26
C ALA A 218 -4.29 -0.78 10.73
N GLN A 219 -5.41 -1.06 10.05
CA GLN A 219 -6.21 -2.25 10.33
C GLN A 219 -5.50 -3.54 9.95
N GLN A 220 -4.86 -3.59 8.78
CA GLN A 220 -4.26 -4.81 8.29
C GLN A 220 -2.88 -5.09 8.88
N ARG A 221 -2.21 -4.09 9.45
CA ARG A 221 -0.89 -4.22 10.07
C ARG A 221 -0.92 -3.93 11.57
N ALA A 222 -2.11 -3.62 12.10
CA ALA A 222 -2.33 -3.31 13.51
C ALA A 222 -1.37 -2.24 14.04
N LEU A 223 -1.00 -1.27 13.19
CA LEU A 223 -0.03 -0.26 13.54
C LEU A 223 -0.59 0.62 14.67
N GLU A 224 0.11 0.65 15.80
CA GLU A 224 -0.12 1.62 16.88
C GLU A 224 0.09 3.07 16.41
N ALA A 225 0.74 3.23 15.24
CA ALA A 225 1.05 4.46 14.53
C ALA A 225 -0.13 5.37 14.21
N LEU A 226 -1.37 4.96 14.49
CA LEU A 226 -2.51 5.87 14.48
C LEU A 226 -2.52 6.82 15.71
N HIS A 227 -1.34 7.21 16.18
CA HIS A 227 -1.09 8.50 16.82
C HIS A 227 -1.25 9.66 15.80
N VAL A 228 -2.30 9.64 14.99
CA VAL A 228 -2.61 10.71 14.04
C VAL A 228 -3.01 11.96 14.82
N ASN A 229 -2.11 12.93 14.92
CA ASN A 229 -2.50 14.30 15.16
C ASN A 229 -3.04 14.80 13.82
N LEU A 230 -4.30 14.43 13.56
CA LEU A 230 -4.99 14.86 12.36
C LEU A 230 -4.93 16.39 12.31
N PRO A 231 -4.50 16.97 11.19
CA PRO A 231 -4.32 18.42 11.11
C PRO A 231 -5.62 19.16 11.47
N PRO A 232 -5.55 20.24 12.28
CA PRO A 232 -6.72 21.04 12.61
C PRO A 232 -7.35 21.71 11.36
N THR A 233 -6.59 21.78 10.26
CA THR A 233 -7.00 22.32 8.95
C THR A 233 -7.99 21.44 8.17
N LEU A 234 -8.25 20.20 8.60
CA LEU A 234 -9.35 19.38 8.05
C LEU A 234 -10.72 20.04 8.22
N ALA A 235 -10.82 21.03 9.12
CA ALA A 235 -12.06 21.67 9.48
C ALA A 235 -12.55 22.73 8.49
N THR A 236 -11.68 23.37 7.68
CA THR A 236 -12.03 24.68 7.12
C THR A 236 -12.52 24.71 5.68
N ASN A 237 -12.16 23.78 4.77
CA ASN A 237 -12.50 23.98 3.35
C ASN A 237 -13.17 22.82 2.58
N GLN A 238 -13.47 21.65 3.17
CA GLN A 238 -13.93 20.45 2.42
C GLN A 238 -14.96 19.56 3.18
N VAL A 239 -15.91 20.20 3.86
CA VAL A 239 -16.22 19.88 5.26
C VAL A 239 -17.20 18.71 5.53
N LYS A 240 -18.06 18.26 4.59
CA LYS A 240 -19.03 17.18 4.91
C LYS A 240 -18.58 15.78 4.52
N SER A 241 -18.18 15.57 3.27
CA SER A 241 -17.83 14.23 2.77
C SER A 241 -16.56 13.68 3.42
N VAL A 242 -15.54 14.53 3.62
CA VAL A 242 -14.30 14.16 4.31
C VAL A 242 -14.58 13.79 5.77
N ARG A 243 -15.38 14.59 6.49
CA ARG A 243 -15.77 14.29 7.87
C ARG A 243 -16.57 12.98 7.98
N LYS A 244 -17.51 12.74 7.06
CA LYS A 244 -18.30 11.49 7.02
C LYS A 244 -17.41 10.27 6.82
N GLU A 245 -16.48 10.34 5.86
CA GLU A 245 -15.55 9.25 5.57
C GLU A 245 -14.54 9.03 6.68
N LEU A 246 -13.99 10.10 7.26
CA LEU A 246 -13.09 10.02 8.41
C LEU A 246 -13.80 9.40 9.62
N LYS A 247 -15.03 9.82 9.92
CA LYS A 247 -15.87 9.20 10.96
C LYS A 247 -16.05 7.71 10.70
N MET A 248 -16.34 7.32 9.45
CA MET A 248 -16.49 5.90 9.07
C MET A 248 -15.20 5.11 9.30
N HIS A 249 -14.05 5.64 8.90
CA HIS A 249 -12.77 4.96 9.08
C HIS A 249 -12.35 4.86 10.55
N LEU A 250 -12.49 5.94 11.33
CA LEU A 250 -12.24 5.94 12.76
C LEU A 250 -13.18 4.97 13.52
N MET A 251 -14.44 4.84 13.09
CA MET A 251 -15.36 3.82 13.62
C MET A 251 -14.89 2.39 13.36
N ARG A 252 -14.28 2.13 12.20
CA ARG A 252 -13.73 0.80 11.90
C ARG A 252 -12.42 0.54 12.65
N LEU A 253 -11.62 1.57 12.89
CA LEU A 253 -10.40 1.47 13.71
C LEU A 253 -10.73 1.24 15.19
N LEU A 254 -11.77 1.90 15.70
CA LEU A 254 -12.21 1.74 17.10
C LEU A 254 -12.58 0.30 17.45
N ARG A 255 -13.06 -0.48 16.46
CA ARG A 255 -13.37 -1.90 16.59
C ARG A 255 -12.13 -2.79 16.68
N HIS A 256 -10.96 -2.27 16.35
CA HIS A 256 -9.73 -3.04 16.25
C HIS A 256 -9.06 -3.18 17.63
N PRO A 257 -8.74 -4.40 18.10
CA PRO A 257 -8.12 -4.60 19.42
C PRO A 257 -6.75 -3.93 19.61
N SER A 258 -6.00 -3.72 18.52
CA SER A 258 -4.71 -3.01 18.60
C SER A 258 -4.85 -1.50 18.81
N CYS A 259 -6.04 -0.92 18.63
CA CYS A 259 -6.27 0.51 18.85
C CYS A 259 -6.54 0.85 20.32
N MET A 260 -6.43 -0.10 21.25
CA MET A 260 -6.62 0.14 22.69
C MET A 260 -5.77 1.30 23.25
N PRO A 261 -4.47 1.45 22.93
CA PRO A 261 -3.66 2.55 23.46
C PRO A 261 -4.14 3.94 23.02
N CYS A 262 -4.75 4.05 21.83
CA CYS A 262 -5.24 5.31 21.27
C CYS A 262 -6.78 5.42 21.31
N GLN A 263 -7.46 4.49 21.97
CA GLN A 263 -8.93 4.35 21.97
C GLN A 263 -9.63 5.64 22.41
N GLN A 264 -9.21 6.22 23.55
CA GLN A 264 -9.82 7.44 24.07
C GLN A 264 -9.68 8.61 23.09
N ARG A 265 -8.55 8.72 22.39
CA ARG A 265 -8.30 9.79 21.43
C ARG A 265 -9.14 9.62 20.16
N ILE A 266 -9.28 8.38 19.68
CA ILE A 266 -10.19 8.05 18.58
C ILE A 266 -11.62 8.45 18.97
N ILE A 267 -12.07 8.14 20.20
CA ILE A 267 -13.39 8.54 20.71
C ILE A 267 -13.56 10.06 20.70
N THR A 268 -12.58 10.83 21.20
CA THR A 268 -12.63 12.29 21.18
C THR A 268 -12.79 12.84 19.76
N LEU A 269 -11.96 12.36 18.81
CA LEU A 269 -12.04 12.77 17.40
C LEU A 269 -13.40 12.42 16.78
N LEU A 270 -13.96 11.26 17.11
CA LEU A 270 -15.28 10.86 16.64
C LEU A 270 -16.37 11.79 17.19
N THR A 271 -16.29 12.19 18.46
CA THR A 271 -17.20 13.17 19.06
C THR A 271 -17.11 14.52 18.35
N ASP A 272 -15.91 15.02 18.07
CA ASP A 272 -15.68 16.27 17.33
C ASP A 272 -16.22 16.21 15.88
N LEU A 273 -16.23 15.02 15.29
CA LEU A 273 -16.82 14.74 13.98
C LEU A 273 -18.35 14.54 14.01
N GLY A 274 -18.99 14.60 15.19
CA GLY A 274 -20.43 14.41 15.36
C GLY A 274 -20.86 12.95 15.43
N ALA A 275 -20.05 12.06 16.00
CA ALA A 275 -20.47 10.71 16.35
C ALA A 275 -21.42 10.71 17.55
N VAL A 276 -22.50 9.94 17.45
CA VAL A 276 -23.42 9.77 18.57
C VAL A 276 -22.81 8.79 19.57
N GLN A 277 -22.92 9.05 20.87
CA GLN A 277 -22.33 8.20 21.91
C GLN A 277 -22.73 6.72 21.78
N SER A 278 -23.98 6.45 21.38
CA SER A 278 -24.48 5.09 21.14
C SER A 278 -23.83 4.39 19.93
N GLU A 279 -23.42 5.14 18.90
CA GLU A 279 -22.64 4.62 17.77
C GLU A 279 -21.24 4.22 18.23
N VAL A 280 -20.61 5.07 19.04
CA VAL A 280 -19.26 4.85 19.60
C VAL A 280 -19.24 3.62 20.49
N LEU A 281 -20.18 3.52 21.44
CA LEU A 281 -20.28 2.39 22.36
C LEU A 281 -20.48 1.05 21.62
N ARG A 282 -21.26 1.03 20.54
CA ARG A 282 -21.47 -0.17 19.71
C ARG A 282 -20.22 -0.59 18.92
N ALA A 283 -19.30 0.34 18.69
CA ALA A 283 -18.07 0.08 17.95
C ALA A 283 -16.90 -0.36 18.86
N LEU A 284 -17.05 -0.35 20.18
CA LEU A 284 -16.01 -0.82 21.09
C LEU A 284 -15.88 -2.36 21.03
N PRO A 285 -14.65 -2.91 21.08
CA PRO A 285 -14.45 -4.35 21.20
C PRO A 285 -15.00 -4.85 22.55
N PRO A 286 -15.54 -6.08 22.61
CA PRO A 286 -16.10 -6.64 23.83
C PRO A 286 -15.04 -6.79 24.93
N THR A 287 -15.44 -6.52 26.18
CA THR A 287 -14.54 -6.48 27.35
C THR A 287 -13.86 -7.82 27.67
N SER A 288 -14.36 -8.93 27.14
CA SER A 288 -13.73 -10.25 27.26
C SER A 288 -12.36 -10.34 26.56
N ASP A 289 -12.16 -9.58 25.48
CA ASP A 289 -10.87 -9.55 24.76
C ASP A 289 -9.81 -8.76 25.52
N LEU A 290 -10.22 -7.84 26.41
CA LEU A 290 -9.32 -7.08 27.31
C LEU A 290 -8.66 -8.01 28.33
N ARG A 291 -9.40 -8.98 28.88
CA ARG A 291 -8.93 -9.89 29.94
C ARG A 291 -7.89 -10.90 29.44
N ARG A 292 -8.02 -11.38 28.19
CA ARG A 292 -7.01 -12.26 27.56
C ARG A 292 -5.67 -11.57 27.37
N LYS A 293 -5.66 -10.24 27.19
CA LYS A 293 -4.43 -9.45 27.03
C LYS A 293 -3.68 -9.32 28.36
N THR A 294 -4.38 -9.00 29.46
CA THR A 294 -3.76 -8.90 30.79
C THR A 294 -3.22 -10.25 31.28
N GLN A 295 -3.91 -11.36 30.97
CA GLN A 295 -3.44 -12.71 31.34
C GLN A 295 -2.22 -13.15 30.53
N ARG A 296 -2.17 -12.88 29.22
CA ARG A 296 -0.99 -13.22 28.39
C ARG A 296 0.25 -12.40 28.74
N SER A 297 0.09 -11.18 29.26
CA SER A 297 1.21 -10.36 29.73
C SER A 297 1.67 -10.72 31.15
N ALA A 298 0.86 -11.44 31.92
CA ALA A 298 1.18 -11.86 33.29
C ALA A 298 1.77 -13.26 33.38
N ASP A 299 1.51 -14.12 32.39
CA ASP A 299 1.98 -15.53 32.33
C ASP A 299 3.45 -15.67 31.84
N ASP A 300 4.06 -14.58 31.36
CA ASP A 300 5.50 -14.53 30.98
C ASP A 300 6.41 -14.13 32.17
N GLY A 301 5.85 -14.07 33.39
CA GLY A 301 6.47 -13.43 34.55
C GLY A 301 6.89 -14.34 35.70
N ASP A 302 6.63 -15.64 35.69
CA ASP A 302 6.93 -16.50 36.86
C ASP A 302 7.19 -17.96 36.46
N ASP A 303 8.48 -18.31 36.28
CA ASP A 303 9.06 -19.62 36.69
C ASP A 303 10.61 -19.65 36.51
N ASP A 304 11.29 -19.65 37.68
CA ASP A 304 12.61 -20.13 38.14
C ASP A 304 13.93 -20.10 37.28
N PRO A 305 15.12 -19.86 37.90
CA PRO A 305 16.33 -19.43 37.20
C PRO A 305 17.42 -20.52 37.07
N GLU A 306 17.42 -21.37 36.04
CA GLU A 306 18.66 -22.08 35.64
C GLU A 306 18.61 -22.74 34.25
N ALA A 307 18.92 -22.00 33.19
CA ALA A 307 19.52 -22.53 31.95
C ALA A 307 19.84 -21.41 30.94
N LYS A 308 20.93 -20.67 31.17
CA LYS A 308 21.55 -19.87 30.10
C LYS A 308 22.26 -20.80 29.11
N LYS A 309 21.67 -20.99 27.92
CA LYS A 309 22.37 -20.84 26.62
C LYS A 309 21.42 -21.06 25.43
N THR A 310 21.28 -20.01 24.64
CA THR A 310 20.92 -20.03 23.22
C THR A 310 19.46 -20.35 22.85
N LYS A 311 18.54 -19.48 23.27
CA LYS A 311 17.29 -19.25 22.53
C LYS A 311 16.82 -17.82 22.78
N VAL A 312 17.34 -16.88 22.00
CA VAL A 312 16.73 -15.55 21.94
C VAL A 312 15.41 -15.73 21.20
N SER A 313 14.32 -15.77 21.95
CA SER A 313 12.93 -15.66 21.50
C SER A 313 12.75 -14.30 20.82
N GLN A 314 13.06 -14.25 19.53
CA GLN A 314 13.16 -13.02 18.73
C GLN A 314 11.85 -12.68 17.99
N SER A 315 10.70 -13.01 18.59
CA SER A 315 9.36 -12.63 18.10
C SER A 315 8.81 -11.35 18.74
N THR A 316 9.52 -10.74 19.69
CA THR A 316 8.98 -9.62 20.51
C THR A 316 9.41 -8.23 20.03
N ILE A 317 10.14 -8.09 18.91
CA ILE A 317 10.67 -6.77 18.46
C ILE A 317 9.64 -5.91 17.68
N SER A 318 8.43 -6.37 17.36
CA SER A 318 7.65 -5.76 16.26
C SER A 318 6.53 -4.77 16.61
N VAL A 319 6.34 -4.31 17.86
CA VAL A 319 5.23 -3.37 18.17
C VAL A 319 5.74 -2.06 18.79
N ALA A 320 6.58 -2.13 19.82
CA ALA A 320 7.15 -0.96 20.48
C ALA A 320 8.08 -0.12 19.59
N TYR A 321 8.82 -0.76 18.66
CA TYR A 321 9.80 -0.09 17.80
C TYR A 321 9.18 0.96 16.86
N TRP A 322 7.99 0.69 16.35
CA TRP A 322 7.24 1.62 15.51
C TRP A 322 6.59 2.72 16.35
N SER A 323 6.13 2.38 17.55
CA SER A 323 5.54 3.30 18.52
C SER A 323 6.54 4.39 18.94
N ASP A 324 7.77 4.01 19.30
CA ASP A 324 8.81 4.94 19.78
C ASP A 324 9.32 5.87 18.67
N ARG A 325 9.62 5.33 17.49
CA ARG A 325 10.15 6.12 16.35
C ARG A 325 9.12 7.06 15.73
N ILE A 326 7.84 6.71 15.78
CA ILE A 326 6.76 7.56 15.27
C ILE A 326 6.42 8.65 16.30
N SER A 327 6.40 8.31 17.59
CA SER A 327 6.15 9.28 18.67
C SER A 327 7.23 10.39 18.72
N GLU A 328 8.47 10.05 18.42
CA GLU A 328 9.58 11.02 18.34
C GLU A 328 9.40 12.03 17.18
N ASN A 329 8.89 11.58 16.04
CA ASN A 329 8.67 12.45 14.87
C ASN A 329 7.38 13.27 14.97
N VAL A 330 6.32 12.72 15.59
CA VAL A 330 5.10 13.48 15.89
C VAL A 330 5.37 14.59 16.90
N SER A 331 6.24 14.36 17.90
CA SER A 331 6.61 15.39 18.87
C SER A 331 7.38 16.56 18.23
N LYS A 332 8.20 16.28 17.22
CA LYS A 332 8.95 17.29 16.43
C LYS A 332 8.07 18.13 15.50
N LEU A 333 6.82 17.72 15.27
CA LEU A 333 5.84 18.50 14.48
C LEU A 333 5.11 19.56 15.33
N PHE A 334 5.32 19.59 16.65
CA PHE A 334 4.71 20.55 17.59
C PHE A 334 5.74 21.35 18.41
N SER A 335 7.00 21.36 17.98
CA SER A 335 8.10 22.18 18.53
C SER A 335 8.69 23.06 17.43
#